data_AF-A0A3D1SZC1-F1
#
_entry.id   AF-A0A3D1SZC1-F1
#
_cell.length_a   1.000
_cell.length_b   1.000
_cell.length_c   1.000
_cell.angle_alpha   90.00
_cell.angle_beta   90.00
_cell.angle_gamma   90.00
#
_symmetry.space_group_name_H-M   'P 1'
#
loop_
_entity.id
_entity.type
_entity.pdbx_description
1 polymer ?
#
loop_
_entity_poly.entity_id
_entity_poly.type
_entity_poly.pdbx_seq_one_letter_code
_entity_poly.pdbx_strand_id
1 'polypeptide(L)'
;MADPVAPYNGSTSNQLPPIFAWLQGWATRDGCTRGPTVFYNKVNVTGLEWTDCRGNAIVLHYRIRGEGHVWPFVTFHLPGGTVGKSFSASALIWLFFQQHPLPATSPTG
;
A
#
# COMPACT_ATOMS: atom_id res chain seq x y z
N MET A 1 -12.01 0.91 12.76
CA MET A 1 -10.85 1.52 12.06
C MET A 1 -10.44 2.73 12.86
N ALA A 2 -9.14 2.94 13.10
CA ALA A 2 -8.66 3.79 14.19
C ALA A 2 -8.04 5.14 13.74
N ASP A 3 -8.03 5.46 12.45
CA ASP A 3 -7.60 6.76 11.92
C ASP A 3 -8.80 7.73 11.82
N PRO A 4 -8.90 8.78 12.67
CA PRO A 4 -9.96 9.78 12.58
C PRO A 4 -9.68 10.90 11.56
N VAL A 5 -8.43 11.06 11.11
CA VAL A 5 -8.00 12.12 10.19
C VAL A 5 -8.27 11.72 8.75
N ALA A 6 -7.89 10.50 8.40
CA ALA A 6 -8.17 9.88 7.10
C ALA A 6 -8.93 8.56 7.29
N PRO A 7 -10.26 8.63 7.55
CA PRO A 7 -11.05 7.42 7.77
C PRO A 7 -10.96 6.50 6.55
N TYR A 8 -10.67 5.23 6.77
CA TYR A 8 -10.46 4.26 5.70
C TYR A 8 -11.68 4.12 4.76
N ASN A 9 -12.88 4.27 5.31
CA ASN A 9 -14.14 4.25 4.56
C ASN A 9 -14.51 5.61 3.95
N GLY A 10 -13.62 6.59 4.02
CA GLY A 10 -13.84 7.95 3.53
C GLY A 10 -14.58 8.84 4.54
N SER A 11 -14.69 10.11 4.17
CA SER A 11 -15.43 11.14 4.89
C SER A 11 -16.06 12.09 3.88
N THR A 12 -17.39 12.17 3.86
CA THR A 12 -18.11 13.10 2.97
C THR A 12 -17.88 14.55 3.38
N SER A 13 -17.82 14.85 4.69
CA SER A 13 -17.58 16.20 5.19
C SER A 13 -16.22 16.74 4.78
N ASN A 14 -15.21 15.86 4.76
CA ASN A 14 -13.82 16.22 4.42
C ASN A 14 -13.48 15.92 2.95
N GLN A 15 -14.48 15.52 2.14
CA GLN A 15 -14.32 15.16 0.73
C GLN A 15 -13.26 14.08 0.48
N LEU A 16 -13.13 13.13 1.42
CA LEU A 16 -12.21 12.01 1.33
C LEU A 16 -12.96 10.80 0.75
N PRO A 17 -12.60 10.29 -0.43
CA PRO A 17 -13.20 9.05 -0.92
C PRO A 17 -12.80 7.87 -0.02
N PRO A 18 -13.58 6.78 0.00
CA PRO A 18 -13.12 5.52 0.57
C PRO A 18 -11.78 5.11 -0.04
N ILE A 19 -10.83 4.66 0.78
CA ILE A 19 -9.48 4.28 0.32
C ILE A 19 -9.53 3.24 -0.78
N PHE A 20 -10.48 2.30 -0.70
CA PHE A 20 -10.67 1.29 -1.74
C PHE A 20 -11.11 1.90 -3.08
N ALA A 21 -12.02 2.88 -3.07
CA ALA A 21 -12.45 3.57 -4.28
C ALA A 21 -11.31 4.40 -4.89
N TRP A 22 -10.48 5.02 -4.03
CA TRP A 22 -9.28 5.74 -4.47
C TRP A 22 -8.27 4.83 -5.16
N LEU A 23 -7.97 3.67 -4.58
CA LEU A 23 -7.07 2.66 -5.16
C LEU A 23 -7.61 2.09 -6.47
N GLN A 24 -8.92 1.81 -6.53
CA GLN A 24 -9.56 1.37 -7.78
C GLN A 24 -9.41 2.42 -8.88
N GLY A 25 -9.49 3.71 -8.55
CA GLY A 25 -9.21 4.80 -9.49
C GLY A 25 -7.79 4.77 -10.06
N TRP A 26 -6.78 4.49 -9.21
CA TRP A 26 -5.40 4.28 -9.67
C TRP A 26 -5.27 3.05 -10.56
N ALA A 27 -5.84 1.91 -10.17
CA ALA A 27 -5.82 0.69 -10.97
C ALA A 27 -6.46 0.89 -12.36
N THR A 28 -7.59 1.61 -12.42
CA THR A 28 -8.23 1.97 -13.69
C THR A 28 -7.34 2.88 -14.54
N ARG A 29 -6.71 3.91 -13.94
CA ARG A 29 -5.78 4.78 -14.67
C ARG A 29 -4.59 4.00 -15.22
N ASP A 30 -4.05 3.07 -14.46
CA ASP A 30 -2.89 2.27 -14.87
C ASP A 30 -3.29 1.14 -15.83
N GLY A 31 -4.60 0.93 -16.05
CA GLY A 31 -5.14 -0.07 -16.97
C GLY A 31 -4.99 -1.50 -16.46
N CYS A 32 -5.00 -1.69 -15.14
CA CYS A 32 -4.96 -3.01 -14.51
C CYS A 32 -6.20 -3.82 -14.89
N THR A 33 -5.99 -5.06 -15.34
CA THR A 33 -7.08 -5.96 -15.75
C THR A 33 -7.37 -7.06 -14.74
N ARG A 34 -6.54 -7.18 -13.69
CA ARG A 34 -6.73 -8.12 -12.59
C ARG A 34 -6.75 -7.43 -11.23
N GLY A 35 -7.51 -8.02 -10.32
CA GLY A 35 -7.59 -7.61 -8.93
C GLY A 35 -8.83 -6.77 -8.58
N PRO A 36 -8.97 -6.38 -7.30
CA PRO A 36 -8.00 -6.64 -6.24
C PRO A 36 -7.98 -8.11 -5.80
N THR A 37 -6.79 -8.67 -5.60
CA THR A 37 -6.58 -9.98 -4.98
C THR A 37 -5.81 -9.84 -3.67
N VAL A 38 -6.08 -10.71 -2.70
CA VAL A 38 -5.32 -10.74 -1.44
C VAL A 38 -4.02 -11.49 -1.68
N PHE A 39 -2.88 -10.79 -1.65
CA PHE A 39 -1.54 -11.40 -1.77
C PHE A 39 -0.85 -11.58 -0.41
N TYR A 40 -1.32 -10.86 0.61
CA TYR A 40 -0.76 -10.92 1.96
C TYR A 40 -1.87 -10.90 3.00
N ASN A 41 -1.83 -11.82 3.95
CA ASN A 41 -2.77 -11.85 5.07
C ASN A 41 -2.09 -12.34 6.34
N LYS A 42 -1.90 -11.44 7.30
CA LYS A 42 -1.40 -11.72 8.65
C LYS A 42 -2.28 -10.99 9.66
N VAL A 43 -2.17 -11.35 10.93
CA VAL A 43 -3.08 -10.97 12.04
C VAL A 43 -3.65 -9.55 11.91
N ASN A 44 -2.80 -8.53 11.75
CA ASN A 44 -3.23 -7.12 11.68
C ASN A 44 -3.05 -6.47 10.31
N VAL A 45 -2.55 -7.18 9.30
CA VAL A 45 -2.21 -6.58 8.00
C VAL A 45 -2.77 -7.43 6.87
N THR A 46 -3.57 -6.80 6.01
CA THR A 46 -4.05 -7.38 4.74
C THR A 46 -3.42 -6.62 3.58
N GLY A 47 -2.72 -7.31 2.68
CA GLY A 47 -2.23 -6.77 1.41
C GLY A 47 -3.18 -7.12 0.26
N LEU A 48 -3.53 -6.11 -0.55
CA LEU A 48 -4.28 -6.24 -1.80
C LEU A 48 -3.43 -5.77 -2.97
N GLU A 49 -3.56 -6.43 -4.11
CA GLU A 49 -2.87 -6.04 -5.35
C GLU A 49 -3.82 -5.96 -6.54
N TRP A 50 -3.55 -5.01 -7.43
CA TRP A 50 -4.08 -4.97 -8.80
C TRP A 50 -2.92 -5.14 -9.76
N THR A 51 -3.05 -6.09 -10.67
CA THR A 51 -1.99 -6.57 -11.57
C THR A 51 -2.45 -6.53 -13.03
N ASP A 52 -1.58 -6.97 -13.94
CA ASP A 52 -1.78 -6.93 -15.38
C ASP A 52 -2.14 -5.50 -15.84
N CYS A 53 -1.37 -4.53 -15.36
CA CYS A 53 -1.48 -3.11 -15.69
C CYS A 53 -0.55 -2.74 -16.86
N ARG A 54 -0.80 -1.58 -17.48
CA ARG A 54 0.03 -1.07 -18.58
C ARG A 54 1.44 -0.73 -18.07
N GLY A 55 2.44 -0.92 -18.93
CA GLY A 55 3.82 -0.56 -18.63
C GLY A 55 4.44 -1.33 -17.45
N ASN A 56 3.97 -2.55 -17.18
CA ASN A 56 4.39 -3.37 -16.04
C ASN A 56 4.20 -2.66 -14.67
N ALA A 57 3.21 -1.76 -14.59
CA ALA A 57 2.79 -1.14 -13.34
C ALA A 57 2.04 -2.14 -12.45
N ILE A 58 1.94 -1.81 -11.16
CA ILE A 58 1.18 -2.56 -10.17
C ILE A 58 0.65 -1.58 -9.11
N VAL A 59 -0.54 -1.84 -8.57
CA VAL A 59 -1.06 -1.11 -7.40
C VAL A 59 -1.06 -2.05 -6.21
N LEU A 60 -0.34 -1.68 -5.15
CA LEU A 60 -0.29 -2.42 -3.89
C LEU A 60 -0.94 -1.61 -2.77
N HIS A 61 -1.73 -2.28 -1.94
CA HIS A 61 -2.35 -1.69 -0.76
C HIS A 61 -2.14 -2.56 0.47
N TYR A 62 -1.53 -1.99 1.51
CA TYR A 62 -1.40 -2.64 2.81
C TYR A 62 -2.36 -1.99 3.81
N ARG A 63 -3.41 -2.71 4.19
CA ARG A 63 -4.36 -2.31 5.22
C ARG A 63 -3.92 -2.82 6.58
N ILE A 64 -3.52 -1.91 7.45
CA ILE A 64 -3.16 -2.19 8.85
C ILE A 64 -4.37 -1.91 9.74
N ARG A 65 -4.70 -2.85 10.62
CA ARG A 65 -5.78 -2.71 11.61
C ARG A 65 -5.21 -2.26 12.96
N GLY A 66 -5.92 -1.35 13.62
CA GLY A 66 -5.59 -0.91 14.98
C GLY A 66 -4.74 0.35 15.08
N GLU A 67 -4.16 0.82 13.96
CA GLU A 67 -3.34 2.02 13.92
C GLU A 67 -4.17 3.29 13.65
N GLY A 68 -3.71 4.42 14.21
CA GLY A 68 -4.25 5.76 13.95
C GLY A 68 -3.59 6.46 12.75
N HIS A 69 -3.68 7.79 12.69
CA HIS A 69 -3.04 8.60 11.64
C HIS A 69 -1.52 8.74 11.88
N VAL A 70 -0.81 7.64 11.76
CA VAL A 70 0.63 7.54 12.06
C VAL A 70 1.37 6.89 10.91
N TRP A 71 2.63 7.29 10.71
CA TRP A 71 3.52 6.57 9.81
C TRP A 71 3.88 5.21 10.44
N PRO A 72 3.55 4.07 9.81
CA PRO A 72 3.80 2.77 10.41
C PRO A 72 5.30 2.51 10.52
N PHE A 73 5.80 2.57 11.75
CA PHE A 73 7.12 2.09 12.14
C PHE A 73 6.95 1.15 13.33
N VAL A 74 6.60 -0.11 13.09
CA VAL A 74 6.61 -1.10 14.16
C VAL A 74 7.99 -1.79 14.20
N THR A 75 8.89 -1.24 15.01
CA THR A 75 9.90 -2.02 15.73
C THR A 75 9.42 -2.24 17.16
N PHE A 76 9.21 -3.49 17.56
CA PHE A 76 9.05 -3.82 18.98
C PHE A 76 10.43 -4.09 19.60
N HIS A 77 10.71 -3.49 20.74
CA HIS A 77 11.72 -3.98 21.67
C HIS A 77 11.02 -4.89 22.69
N LEU A 78 11.37 -6.17 22.73
CA LEU A 78 11.14 -7.00 23.91
C LEU A 78 12.44 -7.04 24.73
N PRO A 79 12.37 -7.03 26.07
CA PRO A 79 13.55 -7.32 26.87
C PRO A 79 14.01 -8.75 26.56
N GLY A 80 15.15 -8.88 25.87
CA GLY A 80 15.89 -10.14 25.75
C GLY A 80 15.54 -11.12 24.61
N GLY A 81 14.86 -10.74 23.52
CA GLY A 81 14.38 -11.72 22.52
C GLY A 81 14.53 -11.33 21.04
N THR A 82 14.98 -12.32 20.26
CA THR A 82 15.38 -12.37 18.84
C THR A 82 14.45 -11.67 17.83
N VAL A 83 15.05 -10.84 16.97
CA VAL A 83 14.56 -10.15 15.76
C VAL A 83 13.15 -10.58 15.29
N GLY A 84 12.13 -9.82 15.71
CA GLY A 84 10.78 -9.89 15.14
C GLY A 84 10.74 -9.23 13.76
N LYS A 85 10.14 -9.90 12.77
CA LYS A 85 10.01 -9.39 11.39
C LYS A 85 9.25 -8.05 11.37
N SER A 86 9.96 -6.98 11.09
CA SER A 86 9.47 -5.59 11.10
C SER A 86 8.51 -5.30 9.94
N PHE A 87 7.39 -4.62 10.21
CA PHE A 87 6.57 -3.98 9.17
C PHE A 87 6.91 -2.49 9.13
N SER A 88 7.79 -2.09 8.21
CA SER A 88 8.19 -0.70 8.00
C SER A 88 7.58 -0.20 6.69
N ALA A 89 6.70 0.81 6.78
CA ALA A 89 6.13 1.41 5.59
C ALA A 89 7.22 1.98 4.67
N SER A 90 8.25 2.62 5.25
CA SER A 90 9.37 3.17 4.50
C SER A 90 10.14 2.07 3.76
N ALA A 91 10.40 0.92 4.39
CA ALA A 91 11.10 -0.19 3.75
C ALA A 91 10.28 -0.80 2.60
N LEU A 92 8.96 -0.95 2.79
CA LEU A 92 8.06 -1.46 1.75
C LEU A 92 7.96 -0.52 0.56
N ILE A 93 7.82 0.79 0.81
CA ILE A 93 7.79 1.81 -0.25
C ILE A 93 9.12 1.83 -1.01
N TRP A 94 10.24 1.71 -0.29
CA TRP A 94 11.56 1.64 -0.93
C TRP A 94 11.71 0.40 -1.81
N LEU A 95 11.33 -0.79 -1.30
CA LEU A 95 11.36 -2.03 -2.09
C LEU A 95 10.46 -1.95 -3.33
N PHE A 96 9.29 -1.31 -3.22
CA PHE A 96 8.41 -1.08 -4.36
C PHE A 96 9.12 -0.28 -5.45
N PHE A 97 9.73 0.86 -5.14
CA PHE A 97 10.43 1.66 -6.15
C PHE A 97 11.67 0.95 -6.73
N GLN A 98 12.37 0.14 -5.93
CA GLN A 98 13.48 -0.68 -6.44
C GLN A 98 13.02 -1.74 -7.43
N GLN A 99 11.82 -2.31 -7.24
CA GLN A 99 11.24 -3.34 -8.12
C GLN A 99 10.53 -2.75 -9.34
N HIS A 100 10.11 -1.49 -9.26
CA HIS A 100 9.40 -0.76 -10.32
C HIS A 100 10.13 0.52 -10.73
N PRO A 101 11.37 0.43 -11.26
CA PRO A 101 12.07 1.60 -11.76
C PRO A 101 11.35 2.21 -12.96
N LEU A 102 11.44 3.53 -13.12
CA LEU A 102 10.95 4.18 -14.34
C LEU A 102 11.71 3.61 -15.56
N PRO A 103 11.03 3.40 -16.69
CA PRO A 103 11.71 3.05 -17.93
C PRO A 103 12.77 4.11 -18.24
N ALA A 104 13.97 3.68 -18.63
CA ALA A 104 14.95 4.61 -19.17
C ALA A 104 14.33 5.29 -20.39
N THR A 105 14.24 6.63 -20.37
CA THR A 105 13.84 7.39 -21.55
C THR A 105 14.87 7.12 -22.63
N SER A 106 14.53 6.29 -23.63
CA SER A 106 15.37 6.19 -24.82
C SER A 106 15.38 7.57 -25.49
N PRO A 107 16.55 8.18 -25.76
CA PRO A 107 16.56 9.37 -26.60
C PRO A 107 16.09 8.93 -27.98
N THR A 108 14.99 9.52 -28.46
CA THR A 108 14.60 9.44 -29.86
C THR A 108 15.76 9.94 -30.70
N GLY A 109 16.37 9.03 -31.46
CA GLY A 109 17.28 9.35 -32.56
C GLY A 109 16.52 9.88 -33.77
#